data_AF-M9RGN6-F1
#
_entry.id   AF-M9RGN6-F1
#
_cell.length_a   1.000
_cell.length_b   1.000
_cell.length_c   1.000
_cell.angle_alpha   90.00
_cell.angle_beta   90.00
_cell.angle_gamma   90.00
#
_symmetry.space_group_name_H-M   'P 1'
#
loop_
_entity.id
_entity.type
_entity.pdbx_description
1 polymer ?
#
loop_
_entity_poly.entity_id
_entity_poly.type
_entity_poly.pdbx_seq_one_letter_code
_entity_poly.pdbx_strand_id
1 'polypeptide(L)'
;MRLNSYLSHSRHGIFYFRWPLPSCEFNAKRASFRMSLRTRCPKRAGQLARHLASCGDAFLHKKASSDMRHDELRALVHKYFKNALATQRDRLDADGPMSARELAPVETSQALAEASEEEFWSICTQKAQTPSCGNSARPVVFLSQKPLPTLQE
;
A
#
# COMPACT_ATOMS: atom_id res chain seq x y z
N MET A 1 9.83 -4.12 12.96
CA MET A 1 9.60 -2.70 13.33
C MET A 1 8.20 -2.53 13.92
N ARG A 2 8.05 -2.03 15.15
CA ARG A 2 6.73 -1.72 15.73
C ARG A 2 6.20 -0.41 15.14
N LEU A 3 5.47 -0.49 14.01
CA LEU A 3 4.90 0.65 13.29
C LEU A 3 4.02 1.58 14.15
N ASN A 4 3.43 1.02 15.20
CA ASN A 4 2.59 1.73 16.15
C ASN A 4 3.36 2.79 16.96
N SER A 5 4.71 2.75 17.01
CA SER A 5 5.48 3.75 17.76
C SER A 5 5.40 5.16 17.17
N TYR A 6 5.21 5.25 15.85
CA TYR A 6 5.18 6.53 15.12
C TYR A 6 3.78 6.94 14.66
N LEU A 7 2.76 6.13 14.97
CA LEU A 7 1.37 6.41 14.59
C LEU A 7 0.54 6.75 15.82
N SER A 8 -0.24 7.81 15.70
CA SER A 8 -1.30 8.17 16.63
C SER A 8 -2.59 8.35 15.85
N HIS A 9 -3.72 7.97 16.43
CA HIS A 9 -5.03 8.05 15.79
C HIS A 9 -5.91 9.06 16.53
N SER A 10 -6.67 9.87 15.80
CA SER A 10 -7.67 10.79 16.35
C SER A 10 -9.01 10.09 16.55
N ARG A 11 -9.85 10.61 17.45
CA ARG A 11 -11.26 10.19 17.60
C ARG A 11 -12.04 10.19 16.27
N HIS A 12 -11.62 10.99 15.29
CA HIS A 12 -12.28 11.14 13.99
C HIS A 12 -11.75 10.21 12.88
N GLY A 13 -10.99 9.18 13.21
CA GLY A 13 -10.51 8.25 12.17
C GLY A 13 -9.16 8.63 11.54
N ILE A 14 -8.60 9.81 11.86
CA ILE A 14 -7.44 10.35 11.14
C ILE A 14 -6.13 9.95 11.82
N PHE A 15 -5.21 9.38 11.03
CA PHE A 15 -3.87 9.05 11.49
C PHE A 15 -2.93 10.25 11.48
N TYR A 16 -2.08 10.32 12.50
CA TYR A 16 -1.01 11.29 12.69
C TYR A 16 0.31 10.55 12.80
N PHE A 17 1.31 11.09 12.12
CA PHE A 17 2.70 10.72 12.31
C PHE A 17 3.26 11.44 13.52
N ARG A 18 3.95 10.72 14.40
CA ARG A 18 4.64 11.25 15.56
C ARG A 18 6.13 10.94 15.42
N TRP A 19 6.99 11.94 15.57
CA TRP A 19 8.45 11.77 15.47
C TRP A 19 9.13 12.41 16.69
N PRO A 20 10.08 11.73 17.36
CA PRO A 20 10.84 12.34 18.45
C PRO A 20 11.76 13.44 17.91
N LEU A 21 11.73 14.62 18.51
CA LEU A 21 12.73 15.65 18.25
C LEU A 21 13.97 15.35 19.10
N PRO A 22 15.18 15.53 18.57
CA PRO A 22 16.38 15.50 19.40
C PRO A 22 16.26 16.64 20.42
N SER A 23 16.45 16.32 21.70
CA SER A 23 16.48 17.31 22.77
C SER A 23 17.91 17.45 23.24
N CYS A 24 18.38 18.69 23.44
CA CYS A 24 19.70 18.96 24.00
C CYS A 24 19.80 18.63 25.50
N GLU A 25 18.67 18.43 26.19
CA GLU A 25 18.64 18.26 27.65
C GLU A 25 18.34 16.81 28.04
N PHE A 26 19.21 16.24 28.88
CA PHE A 26 19.14 14.84 29.34
C PHE A 26 17.87 14.52 30.16
N ASN A 27 17.23 15.54 30.76
CA ASN A 27 16.03 15.40 31.61
C ASN A 27 14.78 16.12 31.06
N ALA A 28 14.84 16.68 29.84
CA ALA A 28 13.68 17.36 29.27
C ALA A 28 12.61 16.36 28.82
N LYS A 29 11.34 16.73 29.05
CA LYS A 29 10.18 15.97 28.56
C LYS A 29 10.31 15.80 27.04
N ARG A 30 10.45 14.55 26.58
CA ARG A 30 10.72 14.21 25.17
C ARG A 30 9.76 14.92 24.22
N ALA A 31 10.24 15.97 23.56
CA ALA A 31 9.44 16.72 22.61
C ALA A 31 9.19 15.85 21.38
N SER A 32 7.92 15.71 20.98
CA SER A 32 7.58 15.00 19.75
C SER A 32 6.88 15.91 18.76
N PHE A 33 7.35 15.87 17.53
CA PHE A 33 6.67 16.41 16.37
C PHE A 33 5.43 15.56 16.04
N ARG A 34 4.32 16.19 15.68
CA ARG A 34 3.09 15.51 15.27
C ARG A 34 2.54 16.15 13.99
N MET A 35 2.27 15.34 12.97
CA MET A 35 1.77 15.78 11.67
C MET A 35 0.63 14.88 11.20
N SER A 36 -0.44 15.44 10.66
CA SER A 36 -1.54 14.65 10.10
C SER A 36 -1.12 13.96 8.81
N LEU A 37 -1.39 12.66 8.70
CA LEU A 37 -1.21 11.90 7.46
C LEU A 37 -2.39 12.04 6.49
N ARG A 38 -3.47 12.72 6.92
CA ARG A 38 -4.68 12.97 6.12
C ARG A 38 -5.29 11.70 5.51
N THR A 39 -5.20 10.58 6.21
CA THR A 39 -5.82 9.31 5.80
C THR A 39 -6.53 8.64 6.97
N ARG A 40 -7.59 7.90 6.65
CA ARG A 40 -8.31 7.00 7.56
C ARG A 40 -7.94 5.53 7.35
N CYS A 41 -7.17 5.22 6.32
CA CYS A 41 -6.79 3.85 6.00
C CYS A 41 -5.53 3.45 6.80
N PRO A 42 -5.60 2.44 7.68
CA PRO A 42 -4.44 2.03 8.50
C PRO A 42 -3.28 1.52 7.65
N LYS A 43 -3.56 0.82 6.53
CA LYS A 43 -2.53 0.34 5.59
C LYS A 43 -1.76 1.51 4.97
N ARG A 44 -2.48 2.50 4.46
CA ARG A 44 -1.90 3.72 3.86
C ARG A 44 -1.13 4.53 4.90
N ALA A 45 -1.68 4.67 6.11
CA ALA A 45 -1.00 5.33 7.22
C ALA A 45 0.31 4.63 7.60
N GLY A 46 0.32 3.30 7.64
CA GLY A 46 1.52 2.50 7.91
C GLY A 46 2.61 2.65 6.85
N GLN A 47 2.24 2.69 5.56
CA GLN A 47 3.18 2.95 4.47
C GLN A 47 3.80 4.35 4.58
N LEU A 48 2.97 5.37 4.79
CA LEU A 48 3.43 6.76 4.96
C LEU A 48 4.36 6.88 6.18
N ALA A 49 3.97 6.33 7.32
CA ALA A 49 4.78 6.42 8.54
C ALA A 49 6.14 5.73 8.41
N ARG A 50 6.23 4.58 7.72
CA ARG A 50 7.52 3.91 7.45
C ARG A 50 8.44 4.76 6.60
N HIS A 51 7.90 5.29 5.51
CA HIS A 51 8.67 6.13 4.61
C HIS A 51 9.22 7.36 5.37
N LEU A 52 8.35 8.06 6.11
CA LEU A 52 8.75 9.21 6.90
C LEU A 52 9.77 8.85 7.99
N ALA A 53 9.62 7.73 8.69
CA ALA A 53 10.60 7.30 9.69
C ALA A 53 12.00 7.08 9.07
N SER A 54 12.06 6.41 7.91
CA SER A 54 13.33 6.22 7.18
C SER A 54 13.95 7.54 6.73
N CYS A 55 13.13 8.50 6.25
CA CYS A 55 13.60 9.85 5.94
C CYS A 55 14.11 10.59 7.19
N GLY A 56 13.46 10.38 8.34
CA GLY A 56 13.84 10.97 9.63
C GLY A 56 15.23 10.52 10.10
N ASP A 57 15.56 9.24 9.94
CA ASP A 57 16.90 8.74 10.25
C ASP A 57 17.96 9.42 9.37
N ALA A 58 17.71 9.51 8.05
CA ALA A 58 18.61 10.22 7.13
C ALA A 58 18.74 11.71 7.44
N PHE A 59 17.67 12.35 7.94
CA PHE A 59 17.68 13.74 8.38
C PHE A 59 18.61 13.94 9.58
N LEU A 60 18.50 13.10 10.61
CA LEU A 60 19.33 13.17 11.81
C LEU A 60 20.81 13.00 11.47
N HIS A 61 21.17 12.01 10.63
CA HIS A 61 22.55 11.79 10.23
C HIS A 61 23.17 13.00 9.51
N LYS A 62 22.39 13.71 8.68
CA LYS A 62 22.86 14.90 7.94
C LYS A 62 22.96 16.16 8.79
N LYS A 63 22.26 16.23 9.92
CA LYS A 63 22.09 17.46 10.73
C LYS A 63 22.54 17.32 12.18
N ALA A 64 23.09 16.18 12.59
CA ALA A 64 23.65 15.95 13.91
C ALA A 64 24.77 16.93 14.31
N SER A 65 25.31 17.70 13.37
CA SER A 65 26.42 18.64 13.57
C SER A 65 26.03 20.12 13.62
N SER A 66 24.75 20.49 13.50
CA SER A 66 24.36 21.92 13.51
C SER A 66 23.93 22.38 14.89
N ASP A 67 24.63 23.37 15.44
CA ASP A 67 24.17 24.18 16.58
C ASP A 67 23.02 25.08 16.10
N MET A 68 21.79 24.60 16.29
CA MET A 68 20.57 25.24 15.80
C MET A 68 19.62 25.46 16.96
N ARG A 69 18.97 26.62 16.99
CA ARG A 69 17.91 26.89 17.97
C ARG A 69 16.73 25.94 17.79
N HIS A 70 16.03 25.65 18.89
CA HIS A 70 14.96 24.65 18.89
C HIS A 70 13.74 25.02 18.03
N ASP A 71 13.43 26.30 17.93
CA ASP A 71 12.36 26.84 17.06
C ASP A 71 12.70 26.67 15.57
N GLU A 72 13.93 27.00 15.19
CA GLU A 72 14.45 26.78 13.83
C GLU A 72 14.46 25.28 13.48
N LEU A 73 14.91 24.43 14.41
CA LEU A 73 14.90 22.98 14.24
C LEU A 73 13.49 22.47 14.00
N ARG A 74 12.50 22.89 14.81
CA ARG A 74 11.10 22.49 14.62
C ARG A 74 10.55 22.92 13.27
N ALA A 75 10.81 24.16 12.85
CA ALA A 75 10.36 24.67 11.56
C ALA A 75 10.97 23.88 10.40
N LEU A 76 12.27 23.58 10.49
CA LEU A 76 13.00 22.82 9.47
C LEU A 76 12.51 21.37 9.40
N VAL A 77 12.36 20.70 10.54
CA VAL A 77 11.79 19.35 10.64
C VAL A 77 10.37 19.32 10.06
N HIS A 78 9.53 20.30 10.39
CA HIS A 78 8.18 20.40 9.83
C HIS A 78 8.19 20.56 8.31
N LYS A 79 9.07 21.44 7.79
CA LYS A 79 9.23 21.64 6.33
C LYS A 79 9.71 20.37 5.63
N TYR A 80 10.72 19.70 6.20
CA TYR A 80 11.27 18.47 5.65
C TYR A 80 10.22 17.36 5.56
N PHE A 81 9.53 17.07 6.66
CA PHE A 81 8.51 16.02 6.68
C PHE A 81 7.29 16.36 5.84
N LYS A 82 6.90 17.65 5.75
CA LYS A 82 5.81 18.08 4.87
C LYS A 82 6.15 17.79 3.41
N ASN A 83 7.38 18.07 2.98
CA ASN A 83 7.83 17.80 1.62
C ASN A 83 7.91 16.29 1.35
N ALA A 84 8.51 15.52 2.26
CA ALA A 84 8.58 14.06 2.13
C ALA A 84 7.17 13.42 2.07
N LEU A 85 6.23 13.93 2.88
CA LEU A 85 4.84 13.46 2.86
C LEU A 85 4.16 13.77 1.52
N ALA A 86 4.36 14.97 0.97
CA ALA A 86 3.82 15.33 -0.34
C ALA A 86 4.36 14.39 -1.42
N THR A 87 5.68 14.27 -1.53
CA THR A 87 6.33 13.38 -2.52
C THR A 87 5.87 11.94 -2.40
N GLN A 88 5.77 11.39 -1.18
CA GLN A 88 5.34 10.01 -1.02
C GLN A 88 3.85 9.83 -1.33
N ARG A 89 3.01 10.82 -1.05
CA ARG A 89 1.61 10.77 -1.46
C ARG A 89 1.49 10.80 -2.97
N ASP A 90 2.21 11.71 -3.63
CA ASP A 90 2.20 11.83 -5.08
C ASP A 90 2.66 10.53 -5.72
N ARG A 91 3.68 9.85 -5.16
CA ARG A 91 4.10 8.52 -5.62
C ARG A 91 3.00 7.46 -5.44
N LEU A 92 2.40 7.39 -4.26
CA LEU A 92 1.33 6.43 -3.97
C LEU A 92 0.07 6.69 -4.80
N ASP A 93 -0.19 7.95 -5.16
CA ASP A 93 -1.30 8.34 -6.02
C ASP A 93 -0.95 8.12 -7.52
N ALA A 94 0.32 8.27 -7.91
CA ALA A 94 0.82 7.96 -9.26
C ALA A 94 0.89 6.45 -9.54
N ASP A 95 1.15 5.63 -8.52
CA ASP A 95 0.97 4.18 -8.55
C ASP A 95 -0.53 3.77 -8.58
N GLY A 96 -1.46 4.73 -8.58
CA GLY A 96 -2.89 4.48 -8.68
C GLY A 96 -3.33 4.04 -10.08
N PRO A 97 -4.63 3.83 -10.26
CA PRO A 97 -5.32 2.52 -10.11
C PRO A 97 -4.65 1.39 -10.92
N MET A 98 -5.04 0.13 -10.67
CA MET A 98 -4.63 -1.01 -11.50
C MET A 98 -4.61 -0.63 -12.97
N SER A 99 -3.50 -0.91 -13.65
CA SER A 99 -3.43 -0.72 -15.10
C SER A 99 -4.58 -1.49 -15.77
N ALA A 100 -5.02 -1.06 -16.95
CA ALA A 100 -6.10 -1.77 -17.68
C ALA A 100 -5.82 -3.29 -17.82
N ARG A 101 -4.54 -3.68 -17.89
CA ARG A 101 -4.09 -5.07 -17.89
C ARG A 101 -4.34 -5.80 -16.57
N GLU A 102 -4.13 -5.14 -15.44
CA GLU A 102 -4.36 -5.71 -14.11
C GLU A 102 -5.86 -5.67 -13.74
N LEU A 103 -6.60 -4.70 -14.28
CA LEU A 103 -8.03 -4.54 -14.08
C LEU A 103 -8.84 -5.60 -14.84
N ALA A 104 -8.42 -5.94 -16.06
CA ALA A 104 -9.15 -6.86 -16.94
C ALA A 104 -9.43 -8.25 -16.31
N PRO A 105 -8.49 -8.91 -15.61
CA PRO A 105 -8.78 -10.12 -14.86
C PRO A 105 -9.83 -9.93 -13.77
N VAL A 106 -9.79 -8.81 -13.04
CA VAL A 106 -10.72 -8.51 -11.94
C VAL A 106 -12.12 -8.28 -12.48
N GLU A 107 -12.27 -7.47 -13.53
CA GLU A 107 -13.55 -7.23 -14.21
C GLU A 107 -14.12 -8.51 -14.82
N THR A 108 -13.26 -9.36 -15.41
CA THR A 108 -13.70 -10.67 -15.91
C THR A 108 -14.21 -11.55 -14.77
N SER A 109 -13.50 -11.57 -13.64
CA SER A 109 -13.88 -12.37 -12.48
C SER A 109 -15.20 -11.88 -11.89
N GLN A 110 -15.40 -10.56 -11.85
CA GLN A 110 -16.64 -9.94 -11.41
C GLN A 110 -17.79 -10.29 -12.36
N ALA A 111 -17.59 -10.14 -13.68
CA ALA A 111 -18.60 -10.48 -14.68
C ALA A 111 -19.01 -11.96 -14.60
N LEU A 112 -18.06 -12.88 -14.37
CA LEU A 112 -18.36 -14.30 -14.17
C LEU A 112 -19.14 -14.57 -12.87
N ALA A 113 -18.87 -13.81 -11.81
CA ALA A 113 -19.55 -13.97 -10.53
C ALA A 113 -20.98 -13.37 -10.53
N GLU A 114 -21.22 -12.36 -11.35
CA GLU A 114 -22.51 -11.67 -11.50
C GLU A 114 -23.38 -12.26 -12.63
N ALA A 115 -22.78 -13.04 -13.54
CA ALA A 115 -23.46 -13.63 -14.68
C ALA A 115 -24.50 -14.68 -14.29
N SER A 116 -25.62 -14.68 -15.01
CA SER A 116 -26.52 -15.83 -15.08
C SER A 116 -25.83 -17.04 -15.75
N GLU A 117 -26.41 -18.24 -15.61
CA GLU A 117 -25.79 -19.48 -16.12
C GLU A 117 -25.55 -19.43 -17.65
N GLU A 118 -26.44 -18.78 -18.41
CA GLU A 118 -26.34 -18.61 -19.87
C GLU A 118 -25.28 -17.57 -20.27
N GLU A 119 -25.16 -16.48 -19.52
CA GLU A 119 -24.13 -15.45 -19.72
C GLU A 119 -22.74 -15.97 -19.36
N PHE A 120 -22.63 -16.79 -18.31
CA PHE A 120 -21.38 -17.41 -17.88
C PHE A 120 -20.75 -18.24 -19.01
N TRP A 121 -21.54 -19.11 -19.65
CA TRP A 121 -21.06 -19.93 -20.76
C TRP A 121 -20.72 -19.09 -22.00
N SER A 122 -21.44 -17.99 -22.23
CA SER A 122 -21.13 -17.04 -23.32
C SER A 122 -19.80 -16.31 -23.08
N ILE A 123 -19.52 -15.89 -21.85
CA ILE A 123 -18.25 -15.24 -21.47
C ILE A 123 -17.07 -16.22 -21.61
N CYS A 124 -17.24 -17.48 -21.17
CA CYS A 124 -16.21 -18.50 -21.27
C CYS A 124 -15.90 -18.91 -22.72
N THR A 125 -16.88 -18.90 -23.61
CA THR A 125 -16.71 -19.34 -25.01
C THR A 125 -16.14 -18.27 -25.93
N GLN A 126 -16.44 -16.98 -25.71
CA GLN A 126 -15.92 -15.88 -26.54
C GLN A 126 -14.42 -15.64 -26.32
N LYS A 127 -13.90 -15.83 -25.11
CA LYS A 127 -12.48 -15.59 -24.79
C LYS A 127 -11.52 -16.66 -25.33
N ALA A 128 -12.03 -17.82 -25.75
CA ALA A 128 -11.24 -18.87 -26.39
C ALA A 128 -10.81 -18.51 -27.82
N GLN A 129 -11.35 -17.44 -28.41
CA GLN A 129 -11.07 -16.97 -29.77
C GLN A 129 -10.11 -15.76 -29.78
N THR A 130 -9.01 -15.80 -29.03
CA THR A 130 -7.86 -14.93 -29.36
C THR A 130 -7.00 -15.61 -30.42
N PRO A 131 -6.59 -14.91 -31.50
CA PRO A 131 -5.79 -15.52 -32.56
C PRO A 131 -4.38 -15.87 -32.04
N SER A 132 -4.06 -17.17 -32.06
CA SER A 132 -2.78 -17.76 -32.45
C SER A 132 -1.55 -16.84 -32.35
N CYS A 133 -0.87 -16.82 -31.20
CA CYS A 133 0.59 -16.68 -31.22
C CYS A 133 1.16 -18.01 -31.75
N GLY A 134 1.67 -17.98 -32.98
CA GLY A 134 2.38 -19.11 -33.56
C GLY A 134 3.61 -19.46 -32.73
N ASN A 135 3.59 -20.63 -32.07
CA ASN A 135 4.51 -21.74 -32.35
C ASN A 135 4.35 -22.85 -31.29
N SER A 136 4.15 -24.06 -31.83
CA SER A 136 4.30 -25.39 -31.25
C SER A 136 4.34 -25.52 -29.71
N ALA A 137 3.23 -25.99 -29.12
CA ALA A 137 3.26 -27.04 -28.12
C ALA A 137 1.85 -27.62 -27.99
N ARG A 138 1.72 -28.94 -28.12
CA ARG A 138 0.45 -29.68 -27.95
C ARG A 138 -0.09 -29.45 -26.53
N PRO A 139 -1.40 -29.15 -26.34
CA PRO A 139 -1.99 -29.19 -25.02
C PRO A 139 -2.17 -30.65 -24.59
N VAL A 140 -1.50 -31.04 -23.51
CA VAL A 140 -1.80 -32.29 -22.80
C VAL A 140 -3.11 -32.07 -22.05
N VAL A 141 -4.19 -32.66 -22.55
CA VAL A 141 -5.48 -32.71 -21.86
C VAL A 141 -5.37 -33.71 -20.73
N PHE A 142 -5.20 -33.23 -19.50
CA PHE A 142 -5.32 -34.08 -18.30
C PHE A 142 -6.78 -34.09 -17.84
N LEU A 143 -7.61 -34.88 -18.53
CA LEU A 143 -8.92 -35.27 -18.02
C LEU A 143 -8.72 -36.43 -17.05
N SER A 144 -8.68 -36.14 -15.74
CA SER A 144 -8.89 -37.17 -14.72
C SER A 144 -10.26 -36.94 -14.08
N GLN A 145 -11.30 -37.43 -14.75
CA GLN A 145 -12.57 -37.72 -14.11
C GLN A 145 -12.40 -39.06 -13.39
N LYS A 146 -12.42 -39.05 -12.05
CA LYS A 146 -12.68 -40.27 -11.27
C LYS A 146 -14.19 -40.33 -11.01
N PRO A 147 -14.89 -41.43 -11.35
CA PRO A 147 -16.29 -41.60 -10.99
C PRO A 147 -16.44 -41.99 -9.52
N LEU A 148 -17.52 -41.51 -8.89
CA LEU A 148 -18.03 -42.00 -7.60
C LEU A 148 -18.45 -43.48 -7.73
N PRO A 149 -18.20 -44.33 -6.72
CA PRO A 149 -18.76 -45.67 -6.67
C PRO A 149 -20.22 -45.65 -6.20
N THR A 150 -21.09 -46.21 -7.04
CA THR A 150 -22.48 -46.57 -6.72
C THR A 150 -22.51 -47.79 -5.80
N LEU A 151 -23.39 -47.74 -4.81
CA LEU A 151 -23.78 -48.83 -3.92
C LEU A 151 -24.29 -50.07 -4.68
N GLN A 152 -23.97 -51.27 -4.20
CA GLN A 152 -24.89 -52.41 -4.25
C GLN A 152 -24.56 -53.49 -3.19
N GLU A 153 -25.62 -53.80 -2.44
CA GLU A 153 -26.02 -54.93 -1.56
C GLU A 153 -24.98 -55.85 -0.89
#